data_AF-A6GE98-F1
#
_entry.id   AF-A6GE98-F1
#
_cell.length_a   1.000
_cell.length_b   1.000
_cell.length_c   1.000
_cell.angle_alpha   90.00
_cell.angle_beta   90.00
_cell.angle_gamma   90.00
#
_symmetry.space_group_name_H-M   'P 1'
#
loop_
_entity.id
_entity.type
_entity.pdbx_description
1 polymer ?
#
loop_
_entity_poly.entity_id
_entity_poly.type
_entity_poly.pdbx_seq_one_letter_code
_entity_poly.pdbx_strand_id
1 'polypeptide(L)'
;MGNKVPYEGARELRWVRVSSSLLTYVDTEVELADGLWNDWLAAVADERVKGVLICAAGPIQPSHQQWRRATRTMRDRDIPASVVTESRHNLALAKAASWLGTDMLSFQWSEVKMACQRICDDEKLIPALRMKLVSIRDAHGPVSVTGDRKAPEFERSRYNSMFSPTSHIEVSPEDVIETNSEIQATLAALQARSAKRADQAG
;
A
#
# COMPACT_ATOMS: atom_id res chain seq x y z
N MET A 1 -15.51 -7.79 -11.50
CA MET A 1 -14.64 -6.65 -11.87
C MET A 1 -13.64 -6.46 -10.74
N GLY A 2 -12.34 -6.60 -11.00
CA GLY A 2 -11.32 -6.48 -9.97
C GLY A 2 -11.27 -5.04 -9.46
N ASN A 3 -11.56 -4.83 -8.17
CA ASN A 3 -11.36 -3.54 -7.52
C ASN A 3 -9.86 -3.18 -7.66
N LYS A 4 -9.57 -2.22 -8.54
CA LYS A 4 -8.22 -1.65 -8.66
C LYS A 4 -7.92 -0.95 -7.34
N VAL A 5 -7.01 -1.53 -6.57
CA VAL A 5 -6.51 -0.90 -5.35
C VAL A 5 -5.74 0.34 -5.78
N PRO A 6 -6.10 1.56 -5.33
CA PRO A 6 -5.31 2.74 -5.62
C PRO A 6 -4.01 2.65 -4.82
N TYR A 7 -2.89 2.58 -5.54
CA TYR A 7 -1.54 2.80 -5.06
C TYR A 7 -0.83 3.71 -6.06
N GLU A 8 0.18 4.41 -5.58
CA GLU A 8 1.05 5.25 -6.40
C GLU A 8 2.30 4.47 -6.80
N GLY A 9 2.91 4.87 -7.91
CA GLY A 9 4.12 4.25 -8.45
C GLY A 9 3.87 3.25 -9.57
N ALA A 10 4.74 2.25 -9.65
CA ALA A 10 4.75 1.22 -10.69
C ALA A 10 5.01 -0.15 -10.05
N ARG A 11 5.05 -1.23 -10.84
CA ARG A 11 5.22 -2.58 -10.28
C ARG A 11 6.44 -2.70 -9.38
N GLU A 12 7.55 -2.03 -9.69
CA GLU A 12 8.81 -2.16 -8.96
C GLU A 12 8.76 -1.55 -7.56
N LEU A 13 8.14 -0.38 -7.46
CA LEU A 13 8.05 0.43 -6.24
C LEU A 13 6.65 1.02 -6.15
N ARG A 14 5.92 0.57 -5.13
CA ARG A 14 4.53 0.94 -4.86
C ARG A 14 4.46 1.59 -3.50
N TRP A 15 3.67 2.63 -3.37
CA TRP A 15 3.38 3.19 -2.06
C TRP A 15 1.94 3.65 -1.93
N VAL A 16 1.52 3.75 -0.68
CA VAL A 16 0.22 4.32 -0.31
C VAL A 16 0.31 4.92 1.08
N ARG A 17 -0.34 6.07 1.26
CA ARG A 17 -0.44 6.70 2.57
C ARG A 17 -1.71 6.23 3.28
N VAL A 18 -1.58 5.83 4.54
CA VAL A 18 -2.69 5.49 5.43
C VAL A 18 -2.54 6.36 6.66
N SER A 19 -3.44 7.36 6.80
CA SER A 19 -3.31 8.42 7.80
C SER A 19 -1.97 9.18 7.66
N SER A 20 -1.11 9.12 8.69
CA SER A 20 0.22 9.70 8.74
C SER A 20 1.35 8.71 8.40
N SER A 21 1.04 7.43 8.16
CA SER A 21 2.04 6.42 7.82
C SER A 21 2.10 6.19 6.32
N LEU A 22 3.31 6.14 5.75
CA LEU A 22 3.55 5.79 4.35
C LEU A 22 3.95 4.32 4.26
N LEU A 23 3.15 3.50 3.60
CA LEU A 23 3.51 2.10 3.32
C LEU A 23 4.13 2.02 1.94
N THR A 24 5.30 1.40 1.87
CA THR A 24 6.08 1.19 0.66
C THR A 24 6.28 -0.30 0.47
N TYR A 25 6.10 -0.80 -0.75
CA TYR A 25 6.43 -2.15 -1.13
C TYR A 25 7.34 -2.14 -2.36
N VAL A 26 8.47 -2.84 -2.25
CA VAL A 26 9.47 -3.00 -3.31
C VAL A 26 9.49 -4.45 -3.78
N ASP A 27 9.34 -4.64 -5.09
CA ASP A 27 9.41 -5.96 -5.72
C ASP A 27 10.87 -6.44 -5.85
N THR A 28 11.05 -7.74 -6.11
CA THR A 28 12.40 -8.32 -6.26
C THR A 28 12.97 -8.13 -7.66
N GLU A 29 14.29 -8.03 -7.75
CA GLU A 29 15.04 -8.14 -9.02
C GLU A 29 14.73 -7.05 -10.06
N VAL A 30 14.33 -5.85 -9.62
CA VAL A 30 14.12 -4.73 -10.54
C VAL A 30 14.96 -3.53 -10.18
N GLU A 31 15.62 -2.97 -11.19
CA GLU A 31 16.27 -1.68 -11.10
C GLU A 31 15.21 -0.58 -10.91
N LEU A 32 15.41 0.24 -9.89
CA LEU A 32 14.51 1.35 -9.59
C LEU A 32 14.89 2.55 -10.44
N ALA A 33 14.04 2.87 -11.41
CA ALA A 33 14.19 4.06 -12.24
C ALA A 33 14.25 5.32 -11.36
N ASP A 34 15.17 6.25 -11.68
CA ASP A 34 15.38 7.47 -10.89
C ASP A 34 14.11 8.33 -10.76
N GLY A 35 13.28 8.39 -11.81
CA GLY A 35 12.00 9.08 -11.76
C GLY A 35 11.07 8.51 -10.68
N LEU A 36 10.89 7.18 -10.69
CA LEU A 36 10.06 6.47 -9.70
C LEU A 36 10.61 6.65 -8.28
N TRP A 37 11.93 6.61 -8.11
CA TRP A 37 12.58 6.86 -6.83
C TRP A 37 12.35 8.29 -6.34
N ASN A 38 12.45 9.29 -7.23
CA ASN A 38 12.23 10.70 -6.90
C ASN A 38 10.77 10.94 -6.48
N ASP A 39 9.80 10.33 -7.14
CA ASP A 39 8.39 10.42 -6.80
C ASP A 39 8.12 9.82 -5.40
N TRP A 40 8.67 8.63 -5.13
CA TRP A 40 8.59 8.03 -3.80
C TRP A 40 9.27 8.91 -2.73
N LEU A 41 10.42 9.49 -3.03
CA LEU A 41 11.13 10.36 -2.09
C LEU A 41 10.35 11.65 -1.81
N ALA A 42 9.63 12.19 -2.81
CA ALA A 42 8.73 13.31 -2.62
C ALA A 42 7.56 12.94 -1.71
N ALA A 43 7.01 11.72 -1.83
CA ALA A 43 5.98 11.22 -0.90
C ALA A 43 6.51 11.06 0.53
N VAL A 44 7.76 10.59 0.71
CA VAL A 44 8.42 10.53 2.03
C VAL A 44 8.61 11.93 2.63
N ALA A 45 8.94 12.92 1.80
CA ALA A 45 9.16 14.30 2.23
C ALA A 45 7.86 15.07 2.56
N ASP A 46 6.67 14.52 2.30
CA ASP A 46 5.40 15.15 2.64
C ASP A 46 5.28 15.39 4.16
N GLU A 47 4.91 16.60 4.58
CA GLU A 47 4.75 17.00 5.99
C GLU A 47 3.74 16.16 6.79
N ARG A 48 2.79 15.57 6.07
CA ARG A 48 1.75 14.70 6.65
C ARG A 48 2.28 13.30 6.97
N VAL A 49 3.41 12.90 6.40
CA VAL A 49 4.04 11.61 6.70
C VAL A 49 4.88 11.73 7.98
N LYS A 50 4.53 10.91 8.96
CA LYS A 50 5.16 10.82 10.28
C LYS A 50 5.83 9.48 10.54
N GLY A 51 5.64 8.49 9.67
CA GLY A 51 6.32 7.20 9.77
C GLY A 51 6.32 6.47 8.42
N VAL A 52 7.36 5.68 8.16
CA VAL A 52 7.50 4.97 6.87
C VAL A 52 7.70 3.46 7.11
N LEU A 53 6.84 2.65 6.50
CA LEU A 53 7.04 1.21 6.38
C LEU A 53 7.66 0.90 5.02
N ILE A 54 8.81 0.25 4.99
CA ILE A 54 9.46 -0.21 3.76
C ILE A 54 9.47 -1.73 3.76
N CYS A 55 8.61 -2.34 2.96
CA CYS A 55 8.55 -3.78 2.79
C CYS A 55 9.23 -4.17 1.48
N ALA A 56 10.11 -5.16 1.52
CA ALA A 56 10.78 -5.66 0.33
C ALA A 56 10.72 -7.19 0.29
N ALA A 57 10.26 -7.74 -0.84
CA ALA A 57 10.21 -9.19 -1.04
C ALA A 57 11.60 -9.83 -1.20
N GLY A 58 12.64 -9.04 -1.48
CA GLY A 58 13.98 -9.52 -1.73
C GLY A 58 15.00 -8.38 -1.74
N PRO A 59 16.25 -8.65 -2.15
CA PRO A 59 17.31 -7.64 -2.11
C PRO A 59 16.97 -6.46 -3.04
N ILE A 60 17.09 -5.25 -2.51
CA ILE A 60 17.01 -4.02 -3.28
C ILE A 60 18.41 -3.52 -3.55
N GLN A 61 18.63 -2.89 -4.71
CA GLN A 61 19.93 -2.32 -5.08
C GLN A 61 19.76 -0.85 -5.47
N PRO A 62 19.42 0.04 -4.50
CA PRO A 62 19.39 1.46 -4.79
C PRO A 62 20.79 1.94 -5.18
N SER A 63 20.87 2.91 -6.08
CA SER A 63 22.14 3.58 -6.36
C SER A 63 22.65 4.29 -5.09
N HIS A 64 23.96 4.51 -5.02
CA HIS A 64 24.55 5.21 -3.87
C HIS A 64 23.95 6.62 -3.66
N GLN A 65 23.60 7.30 -4.74
CA GLN A 65 22.93 8.60 -4.69
C GLN A 65 21.49 8.48 -4.19
N GLN A 66 20.73 7.49 -4.68
CA GLN A 66 19.37 7.20 -4.22
C GLN A 66 19.34 6.93 -2.72
N TRP A 67 20.20 6.02 -2.25
CA TRP A 67 20.30 5.65 -0.83
C TRP A 67 20.68 6.85 0.06
N ARG A 68 21.68 7.64 -0.34
CA ARG A 68 22.08 8.86 0.40
C ARG A 68 20.96 9.89 0.49
N ARG A 69 20.20 10.09 -0.58
CA ARG A 69 19.08 11.04 -0.59
C ARG A 69 17.94 10.57 0.31
N ALA A 70 17.59 9.29 0.28
CA ALA A 70 16.54 8.74 1.14
C ALA A 70 16.90 8.83 2.62
N THR A 71 18.09 8.35 3.00
CA THR A 71 18.60 8.43 4.38
C THR A 71 18.68 9.86 4.89
N ARG A 72 19.21 10.79 4.09
CA ARG A 72 19.22 12.22 4.43
C ARG A 72 17.82 12.77 4.64
N THR A 73 16.88 12.47 3.74
CA THR A 73 15.50 12.96 3.82
C THR A 73 14.80 12.47 5.08
N MET A 74 14.92 11.18 5.41
CA MET A 74 14.30 10.61 6.62
C MET A 74 14.92 11.18 7.90
N ARG A 75 16.25 11.33 7.94
CA ARG A 75 16.96 11.90 9.08
C ARG A 75 16.63 13.38 9.28
N ASP A 76 16.72 14.19 8.22
CA ASP A 76 16.49 15.64 8.32
C ASP A 76 15.03 15.96 8.69
N ARG A 77 14.11 15.01 8.47
CA ARG A 77 12.69 15.08 8.86
C ARG A 77 12.35 14.36 10.17
N ASP A 78 13.32 13.69 10.79
CA ASP A 78 13.15 12.85 11.97
C ASP A 78 11.98 11.84 11.84
N ILE A 79 11.89 11.17 10.69
CA ILE A 79 10.81 10.21 10.41
C ILE A 79 11.24 8.81 10.84
N PRO A 80 10.54 8.16 11.79
CA PRO A 80 10.77 6.76 12.12
C PRO A 80 10.49 5.87 10.90
N ALA A 81 11.44 4.98 10.60
CA ALA A 81 11.34 4.03 9.51
C ALA A 81 11.42 2.58 10.04
N SER A 82 10.54 1.74 9.51
CA SER A 82 10.56 0.30 9.73
C SER A 82 10.79 -0.41 8.41
N VAL A 83 11.84 -1.23 8.32
CA VAL A 83 12.15 -2.04 7.14
C VAL A 83 11.73 -3.48 7.42
N VAL A 84 10.87 -4.06 6.58
CA VAL A 84 10.43 -5.46 6.67
C VAL A 84 10.99 -6.26 5.50
N THR A 85 11.84 -7.24 5.76
CA THR A 85 12.51 -8.01 4.71
C THR A 85 13.16 -9.29 5.25
N GLU A 86 13.25 -10.34 4.42
CA GLU A 86 14.09 -11.52 4.70
C GLU A 86 15.53 -11.36 4.17
N SER A 87 15.80 -10.31 3.39
CA SER A 87 17.10 -10.14 2.73
C SER A 87 18.15 -9.59 3.68
N ARG A 88 19.22 -10.36 3.91
CA ARG A 88 20.39 -9.92 4.70
C ARG A 88 21.02 -8.63 4.16
N HIS A 89 20.98 -8.42 2.84
CA HIS A 89 21.48 -7.19 2.22
C HIS A 89 20.68 -5.96 2.68
N ASN A 90 19.34 -6.07 2.67
CA ASN A 90 18.47 -4.97 3.10
C ASN A 90 18.58 -4.73 4.61
N LEU A 91 18.74 -5.78 5.42
CA LEU A 91 19.02 -5.65 6.85
C LEU A 91 20.32 -4.86 7.10
N ALA A 92 21.37 -5.13 6.32
CA ALA A 92 22.63 -4.39 6.40
C ALA A 92 22.46 -2.92 5.99
N LEU A 93 21.68 -2.63 4.95
CA LEU A 93 21.37 -1.25 4.55
C LEU A 93 20.58 -0.50 5.63
N ALA A 94 19.60 -1.14 6.26
CA ALA A 94 18.82 -0.54 7.34
C ALA A 94 19.71 -0.22 8.55
N LYS A 95 20.59 -1.17 8.93
CA LYS A 95 21.58 -0.97 10.00
C LYS A 95 22.56 0.17 9.68
N ALA A 96 23.03 0.25 8.45
CA ALA A 96 23.90 1.34 8.01
C ALA A 96 23.20 2.71 8.06
N ALA A 97 21.93 2.78 7.64
CA ALA A 97 21.11 4.00 7.76
C ALA A 97 20.91 4.42 9.22
N SER A 98 20.71 3.46 10.12
CA SER A 98 20.62 3.71 11.56
C SER A 98 21.92 4.32 12.12
N TRP A 99 23.09 3.80 11.72
CA TRP A 99 24.39 4.38 12.09
C TRP A 99 24.62 5.81 11.56
N LEU A 100 23.95 6.19 10.47
CA LEU A 100 23.99 7.55 9.95
C LEU A 100 23.00 8.51 10.64
N GLY A 101 22.34 8.05 11.71
CA GLY A 101 21.42 8.83 12.54
C GLY A 101 19.97 8.81 12.08
N THR A 102 19.59 7.94 11.13
CA THR A 102 18.17 7.75 10.78
C THR A 102 17.51 6.86 11.82
N ASP A 103 16.30 7.18 12.28
CA ASP A 103 15.55 6.33 13.22
C ASP A 103 14.94 5.09 12.53
N MET A 104 15.82 4.19 12.07
CA MET A 104 15.47 3.04 11.25
C MET A 104 15.68 1.72 12.00
N LEU A 105 14.64 0.88 12.03
CA LEU A 105 14.73 -0.50 12.53
C LEU A 105 14.33 -1.50 11.44
N SER A 106 14.86 -2.72 11.54
CA SER A 106 14.57 -3.80 10.62
C SER A 106 13.83 -4.94 11.31
N PHE A 107 12.89 -5.55 10.61
CA PHE A 107 11.99 -6.60 11.08
C PHE A 107 11.89 -7.71 10.02
N GLN A 108 11.57 -8.92 10.46
CA GLN A 108 11.19 -10.02 9.58
C GLN A 108 9.72 -9.92 9.17
N TRP A 109 9.28 -10.68 8.15
CA TRP A 109 7.87 -10.67 7.74
C TRP A 109 6.91 -11.20 8.80
N SER A 110 7.38 -12.10 9.67
CA SER A 110 6.64 -12.57 10.85
C SER A 110 6.37 -11.45 11.87
N GLU A 111 7.15 -10.37 11.82
CA GLU A 111 7.15 -9.26 12.77
C GLU A 111 6.45 -8.00 12.23
N VAL A 112 5.75 -8.11 11.09
CA VAL A 112 5.04 -6.98 10.45
C VAL A 112 4.16 -6.20 11.42
N LYS A 113 3.51 -6.86 12.39
CA LYS A 113 2.69 -6.18 13.41
C LYS A 113 3.53 -5.17 14.22
N MET A 114 4.71 -5.59 14.69
CA MET A 114 5.61 -4.73 15.46
C MET A 114 6.17 -3.59 14.60
N ALA A 115 6.51 -3.91 13.34
CA ALA A 115 6.96 -2.91 12.38
C ALA A 115 5.90 -1.80 12.16
N CYS A 116 4.62 -2.17 12.05
CA CYS A 116 3.51 -1.22 11.96
C CYS A 116 3.31 -0.42 13.26
N GLN A 117 3.37 -1.07 14.43
CA GLN A 117 3.22 -0.40 15.74
C GLN A 117 4.24 0.72 15.95
N ARG A 118 5.45 0.54 15.42
CA ARG A 118 6.53 1.53 15.56
C ARG A 118 6.27 2.83 14.78
N ILE A 119 5.59 2.76 13.65
CA ILE A 119 5.43 3.90 12.73
C ILE A 119 4.02 4.51 12.76
N CYS A 120 3.15 3.99 13.62
CA CYS A 120 1.76 4.36 13.69
C CYS A 120 1.34 4.45 15.16
N ASP A 121 1.07 5.68 15.61
CA ASP A 121 0.68 5.96 16.98
C ASP A 121 -0.74 5.46 17.32
N ASP A 122 -1.59 5.27 16.31
CA ASP A 122 -2.96 4.78 16.48
C ASP A 122 -3.04 3.27 16.30
N GLU A 123 -3.15 2.55 17.43
CA GLU A 123 -3.24 1.09 17.44
C GLU A 123 -4.43 0.55 16.62
N LYS A 124 -5.51 1.32 16.50
CA LYS A 124 -6.71 0.94 15.74
C LYS A 124 -6.44 0.90 14.23
N LEU A 125 -5.42 1.59 13.74
CA LEU A 125 -5.05 1.61 12.33
C LEU A 125 -4.14 0.45 11.93
N ILE A 126 -3.53 -0.26 12.88
CA ILE A 126 -2.60 -1.36 12.57
C ILE A 126 -3.24 -2.46 11.71
N PRO A 127 -4.47 -2.94 11.98
CA PRO A 127 -5.13 -3.90 11.10
C PRO A 127 -5.30 -3.37 9.67
N ALA A 128 -5.67 -2.09 9.52
CA ALA A 128 -5.84 -1.44 8.22
C ALA A 128 -4.50 -1.32 7.47
N LEU A 129 -3.42 -0.95 8.17
CA LEU A 129 -2.06 -0.91 7.61
C LEU A 129 -1.64 -2.28 7.08
N ARG A 130 -1.84 -3.34 7.86
CA ARG A 130 -1.48 -4.72 7.46
C ARG A 130 -2.29 -5.19 6.26
N MET A 131 -3.60 -4.93 6.25
CA MET A 131 -4.45 -5.25 5.11
C MET A 131 -4.03 -4.48 3.86
N LYS A 132 -3.67 -3.20 4.02
CA LYS A 132 -3.20 -2.38 2.91
C LYS A 132 -1.84 -2.84 2.40
N LEU A 133 -0.94 -3.30 3.28
CA LEU A 133 0.34 -3.90 2.90
C LEU A 133 0.15 -5.15 2.02
N VAL A 134 -0.72 -6.08 2.44
CA VAL A 134 -1.06 -7.27 1.63
C VAL A 134 -1.66 -6.83 0.29
N SER A 135 -2.54 -5.85 0.32
CA SER A 135 -3.17 -5.30 -0.87
C SER A 135 -2.18 -4.68 -1.86
N ILE A 136 -1.17 -3.92 -1.41
CA ILE A 136 -0.14 -3.36 -2.31
C ILE A 136 0.87 -4.40 -2.79
N ARG A 137 1.16 -5.41 -1.97
CA ARG A 137 2.04 -6.54 -2.35
C ARG A 137 1.43 -7.33 -3.50
N ASP A 138 0.15 -7.67 -3.36
CA ASP A 138 -0.58 -8.51 -4.31
C ASP A 138 -1.12 -7.70 -5.51
N ALA A 139 -1.06 -6.37 -5.44
CA ALA A 139 -1.46 -5.52 -6.54
C ALA A 139 -0.40 -5.48 -7.65
N HIS A 140 -0.71 -6.06 -8.80
CA HIS A 140 0.16 -6.00 -9.97
C HIS A 140 -0.17 -4.79 -10.85
N GLY A 141 0.85 -3.98 -11.16
CA GLY A 141 0.76 -2.77 -11.98
C GLY A 141 1.54 -2.86 -13.28
N PRO A 142 1.46 -1.81 -14.13
CA PRO A 142 2.38 -1.67 -15.25
C PRO A 142 3.82 -1.56 -14.74
N VAL A 143 4.75 -2.22 -15.44
CA VAL A 143 6.20 -2.10 -15.26
C VAL A 143 6.64 -0.72 -15.75
N SER A 144 7.54 -0.07 -15.03
CA SER A 144 8.17 1.17 -15.49
C SER A 144 9.00 0.88 -16.73
N VAL A 145 8.60 1.45 -17.88
CA VAL A 145 9.48 1.46 -19.05
C VAL A 145 10.54 2.53 -18.78
N THR A 146 11.81 2.17 -18.96
CA THR A 146 12.97 3.06 -18.89
C THR A 146 12.87 4.11 -20.01
N GLY A 147 12.07 5.16 -19.79
CA GLY A 147 11.86 6.23 -20.76
C GLY A 147 10.61 7.04 -20.43
N ASP A 148 10.83 8.23 -19.84
CA ASP A 148 9.88 9.34 -19.79
C ASP A 148 8.43 9.02 -19.40
N ARG A 149 8.20 8.66 -18.13
CA ARG A 149 6.92 9.01 -17.51
C ARG A 149 7.05 10.39 -16.89
N LYS A 150 6.39 11.38 -17.53
CA LYS A 150 5.95 12.59 -16.82
C LYS A 150 5.18 12.14 -15.59
N ALA A 151 5.56 12.67 -14.42
CA ALA A 151 4.81 12.51 -13.18
C ALA A 151 3.32 12.72 -13.46
N PRO A 152 2.41 11.89 -12.91
CA PRO A 152 1.00 12.24 -12.95
C PRO A 152 0.88 13.59 -12.26
N GLU A 153 0.50 14.62 -13.03
CA GLU A 153 0.11 15.90 -12.48
C GLU A 153 -0.98 15.60 -11.46
N PHE A 154 -0.63 15.75 -10.19
CA PHE A 154 -1.57 15.79 -9.11
C PHE A 154 -2.54 16.92 -9.46
N GLU A 155 -3.69 16.57 -10.03
CA GLU A 155 -4.86 17.43 -9.99
C GLU A 155 -5.04 17.75 -8.50
N ARG A 156 -4.61 18.95 -8.14
CA ARG A 156 -5.02 19.63 -6.93
C ARG A 156 -6.53 19.70 -7.03
N SER A 157 -7.21 18.68 -6.53
CA SER A 157 -8.65 18.67 -6.32
C SER A 157 -8.93 19.79 -5.34
N ARG A 158 -9.15 20.97 -5.92
CA ARG A 158 -9.67 22.15 -5.26
C ARG A 158 -11.08 21.77 -4.86
N TYR A 159 -11.28 21.59 -3.57
CA TYR A 159 -12.56 21.88 -2.96
C TYR A 159 -12.93 23.33 -3.33
N ASN A 160 -13.82 23.48 -4.29
CA ASN A 160 -14.76 24.59 -4.31
C ASN A 160 -16.11 24.09 -4.82
N SER A 161 -16.95 23.85 -3.82
CA SER A 161 -18.41 23.86 -3.86
C SER A 161 -18.95 25.00 -4.73
N MET A 162 -19.80 24.65 -5.69
CA MET A 162 -21.04 25.37 -5.94
C MET A 162 -22.18 24.34 -6.13
N PHE A 163 -23.18 24.47 -5.25
CA PHE A 163 -24.58 24.04 -5.32
C PHE A 163 -25.16 23.87 -6.75
N SER A 164 -26.17 23.06 -7.08
CA SER A 164 -27.05 22.01 -6.49
C SER A 164 -28.18 21.75 -7.55
N PRO A 165 -29.29 20.99 -7.35
CA PRO A 165 -29.57 19.68 -6.75
C PRO A 165 -30.07 18.67 -7.83
N THR A 166 -30.06 17.34 -7.68
CA THR A 166 -31.15 16.54 -7.08
C THR A 166 -30.83 15.05 -7.22
N SER A 167 -30.75 14.32 -6.10
CA SER A 167 -31.48 13.06 -5.83
C SER A 167 -30.95 12.47 -4.53
N HIS A 168 -31.83 12.43 -3.54
CA HIS A 168 -31.63 11.77 -2.26
C HIS A 168 -31.48 10.26 -2.46
N ILE A 169 -30.42 9.69 -1.89
CA ILE A 169 -30.50 8.39 -1.23
C ILE A 169 -29.70 8.51 0.06
N GLU A 170 -30.40 8.60 1.18
CA GLU A 170 -29.85 8.42 2.52
C GLU A 170 -29.72 6.92 2.79
N VAL A 171 -28.55 6.46 3.26
CA VAL A 171 -28.48 5.24 4.07
C VAL A 171 -27.52 5.49 5.23
N SER A 172 -28.11 5.46 6.44
CA SER A 172 -27.50 5.55 7.76
C SER A 172 -26.89 4.20 8.18
N PRO A 173 -25.95 4.16 9.14
CA PRO A 173 -25.04 3.02 9.34
C PRO A 173 -25.51 2.00 10.39
N GLU A 174 -26.69 1.38 10.22
CA GLU A 174 -27.14 0.30 11.12
C GLU A 174 -27.56 -1.04 10.45
N ASP A 175 -27.70 -1.14 9.12
CA ASP A 175 -28.33 -2.33 8.50
C ASP A 175 -27.38 -3.37 7.85
N VAL A 176 -26.10 -3.41 8.20
CA VAL A 176 -25.16 -4.40 7.65
C VAL A 176 -25.14 -5.70 8.46
N ILE A 177 -26.32 -6.25 8.78
CA ILE A 177 -26.45 -7.64 9.27
C ILE A 177 -27.76 -8.27 8.78
N GLU A 178 -28.17 -8.09 7.52
CA GLU A 178 -29.37 -8.79 7.03
C GLU A 178 -29.41 -9.00 5.51
N THR A 179 -28.36 -9.56 4.90
CA THR A 179 -28.41 -9.96 3.47
C THR A 179 -27.72 -11.29 3.16
N ASN A 180 -27.60 -12.19 4.14
CA ASN A 180 -27.01 -13.52 3.89
C ASN A 180 -28.08 -14.63 3.69
N SER A 181 -29.29 -14.47 4.20
CA SER A 181 -30.35 -15.49 4.08
C SER A 181 -30.96 -15.56 2.68
N GLU A 182 -31.25 -14.42 2.05
CA GLU A 182 -31.84 -14.37 0.69
C GLU A 182 -30.87 -14.88 -0.37
N ILE A 183 -29.57 -14.54 -0.23
CA ILE A 183 -28.53 -15.03 -1.14
C ILE A 183 -28.40 -16.55 -1.01
N GLN A 184 -28.41 -17.10 0.21
CA GLN A 184 -28.37 -18.54 0.42
C GLN A 184 -29.63 -19.26 -0.07
N ALA A 185 -30.81 -18.68 0.12
CA ALA A 185 -32.07 -19.23 -0.39
C ALA A 185 -32.08 -19.27 -1.93
N THR A 186 -31.57 -18.22 -2.57
CA THR A 186 -31.47 -18.14 -4.04
C THR A 186 -30.47 -19.18 -4.58
N LEU A 187 -29.36 -19.40 -3.88
CA LEU A 187 -28.36 -20.40 -4.26
C LEU A 187 -28.89 -21.83 -4.14
N ALA A 188 -29.63 -22.13 -3.06
CA ALA A 188 -30.27 -23.42 -2.84
C ALA A 188 -31.35 -23.70 -3.91
N ALA A 189 -32.15 -22.69 -4.27
CA ALA A 189 -33.17 -22.81 -5.32
C ALA A 189 -32.55 -23.11 -6.71
N LEU A 190 -31.40 -22.50 -7.03
CA LEU A 190 -30.68 -22.76 -8.27
C LEU A 190 -30.11 -24.18 -8.32
N GLN A 191 -29.55 -24.68 -7.21
CA GLN A 191 -29.03 -26.05 -7.12
C GLN A 191 -30.13 -27.11 -7.26
N ALA A 192 -31.29 -26.90 -6.65
CA ALA A 192 -32.44 -27.79 -6.80
C ALA A 192 -32.96 -27.82 -8.25
N ARG A 193 -32.89 -26.70 -8.96
CA ARG A 193 -33.32 -26.60 -10.36
C ARG A 193 -32.34 -27.27 -11.32
N SER A 194 -31.04 -27.24 -11.04
CA SER A 194 -30.05 -28.00 -11.83
C SER A 194 -30.17 -29.51 -11.63
N ALA A 195 -30.45 -29.97 -10.41
CA ALA A 195 -30.65 -31.40 -10.15
C ALA A 195 -31.87 -31.96 -10.91
N LYS A 196 -33.01 -31.24 -10.90
CA LYS A 196 -34.20 -31.65 -11.67
C LYS A 196 -33.99 -31.69 -13.18
N ARG A 197 -33.10 -30.86 -13.72
CA ARG A 197 -32.76 -30.89 -15.16
C ARG A 197 -31.87 -32.07 -15.54
N ALA A 198 -31.04 -32.55 -14.62
CA ALA A 198 -30.20 -33.73 -14.84
C ALA A 198 -31.06 -35.01 -14.89
N ASP A 199 -32.07 -35.13 -14.04
CA ASP A 199 -32.99 -36.29 -14.01
C ASP A 199 -33.94 -36.38 -15.21
N GLN A 200 -34.19 -35.27 -15.92
CA GLN A 200 -35.05 -35.27 -17.12
C GLN A 200 -34.27 -35.55 -18.42
N ALA A 201 -32.94 -35.66 -18.35
CA ALA A 201 -32.06 -35.88 -19.49
C ALA A 201 -31.51 -37.31 -19.58
N GLY A 202 -31.91 -38.20 -18.67
CA GLY A 202 -31.66 -39.66 -18.71
C GLY A 202 -32.94 -40.43 -18.98
#